data_AF-A0A529LCX4-F1
#
_entry.id   AF-A0A529LCX4-F1
#
_cell.length_a   1.000
_cell.length_b   1.000
_cell.length_c   1.000
_cell.angle_alpha   90.00
_cell.angle_beta   90.00
_cell.angle_gamma   90.00
#
_symmetry.space_group_name_H-M   'P 1'
#
loop_
_entity.id
_entity.type
_entity.pdbx_description
1 polymer ?
#
loop_
_entity_poly.entity_id
_entity_poly.type
_entity_poly.pdbx_seq_one_letter_code
_entity_poly.pdbx_strand_id
1 'polypeptide(L)'
;IGAFAGHHRDENFHATRLTPSHHWAAEQGAVFVDTGLWKRAQWYPRAGEKDWLESVTREVKAVRSGVGFCDVSTLGKIDVHGPDAGAFLDRVY
;
A
#
# COMPACT_ATOMS: atom_id res chain seq x y z
N ILE A 1 -28.15 18.01 9.75
CA ILE A 1 -27.72 16.81 8.99
C ILE A 1 -26.91 15.80 9.81
N GLY A 2 -26.18 16.20 10.87
CA GLY A 2 -25.31 15.29 11.64
C GLY A 2 -26.02 14.09 12.30
N ALA A 3 -27.30 14.22 12.65
CA ALA A 3 -28.09 13.11 13.18
C ALA A 3 -28.23 11.93 12.19
N PHE A 4 -28.27 12.21 10.87
CA PHE A 4 -28.35 11.16 9.84
C PHE A 4 -27.01 10.49 9.55
N ALA A 5 -25.88 11.15 9.84
CA ALA A 5 -24.55 10.59 9.62
C ALA A 5 -24.13 9.57 10.70
N GLY A 6 -24.68 9.69 11.91
CA GLY A 6 -24.38 8.78 13.02
C GLY A 6 -22.87 8.75 13.34
N HIS A 7 -22.29 7.54 13.35
CA HIS A 7 -20.86 7.32 13.62
C HIS A 7 -19.98 7.35 12.36
N HIS A 8 -20.57 7.48 11.16
CA HIS A 8 -19.83 7.57 9.90
C HIS A 8 -19.30 8.98 9.66
N ARG A 9 -18.28 9.35 10.42
CA ARG A 9 -17.62 10.67 10.37
C ARG A 9 -16.14 10.53 10.68
N ASP A 10 -15.37 11.53 10.23
CA ASP A 10 -13.93 11.60 10.48
C ASP A 10 -13.23 10.30 10.04
N GLU A 11 -12.33 9.76 10.85
CA GLU A 11 -11.62 8.51 10.57
C GLU A 11 -12.54 7.27 10.50
N ASN A 12 -13.76 7.36 11.04
CA ASN A 12 -14.75 6.29 11.02
C ASN A 12 -15.75 6.41 9.85
N PHE A 13 -15.53 7.36 8.93
CA PHE A 13 -16.38 7.51 7.75
C PHE A 13 -16.37 6.24 6.88
N HIS A 14 -15.23 5.58 6.76
CA HIS A 14 -15.10 4.27 6.12
C HIS A 14 -14.05 3.42 6.84
N ALA A 15 -14.05 2.12 6.54
CA ALA A 15 -13.04 1.21 7.07
C ALA A 15 -11.65 1.57 6.51
N THR A 16 -10.64 1.47 7.38
CA THR A 16 -9.23 1.61 7.01
C THR A 16 -8.55 0.26 7.15
N ARG A 17 -7.94 -0.23 6.06
CA ARG A 17 -7.18 -1.49 6.04
C ARG A 17 -5.69 -1.19 6.13
N LEU A 18 -5.04 -1.83 7.10
CA LEU A 18 -3.60 -1.71 7.36
C LEU A 18 -2.92 -3.01 6.96
N THR A 19 -1.75 -2.92 6.31
CA THR A 19 -0.95 -4.10 5.99
C THR A 19 -0.23 -4.62 7.24
N PRO A 20 0.24 -5.89 7.26
CA PRO A 20 1.02 -6.41 8.40
C PRO A 20 2.26 -5.57 8.73
N SER A 21 2.87 -4.93 7.73
CA SER A 21 4.03 -4.05 7.92
C SER A 21 3.68 -2.59 8.21
N HIS A 22 2.39 -2.24 8.38
CA HIS A 22 1.97 -0.84 8.58
C HIS A 22 2.64 -0.18 9.80
N HIS A 23 2.65 -0.87 10.95
CA HIS A 23 3.24 -0.32 12.16
C HIS A 23 4.75 -0.10 12.02
N TRP A 24 5.47 -1.06 11.43
CA TRP A 24 6.89 -0.90 11.11
C TRP A 24 7.12 0.28 10.16
N ALA A 25 6.30 0.42 9.11
CA ALA A 25 6.42 1.53 8.18
C ALA A 25 6.19 2.89 8.87
N ALA A 26 5.21 2.97 9.77
CA ALA A 26 4.95 4.16 10.58
C ALA A 26 6.13 4.50 11.51
N GLU A 27 6.74 3.50 12.14
CA GLU A 27 7.96 3.68 12.95
C GLU A 27 9.16 4.17 12.11
N GLN A 28 9.24 3.78 10.85
CA GLN A 28 10.24 4.28 9.88
C GLN A 28 9.88 5.67 9.32
N GLY A 29 8.78 6.28 9.75
CA GLY A 29 8.35 7.61 9.30
C GLY A 29 7.73 7.62 7.90
N ALA A 30 7.19 6.49 7.42
CA ALA A 30 6.55 6.42 6.10
C ALA A 30 5.43 7.47 5.95
N VAL A 31 5.37 8.10 4.79
CA VAL A 31 4.21 8.89 4.37
C VAL A 31 3.21 7.95 3.72
N PHE A 32 1.94 8.03 4.12
CA PHE A 32 0.90 7.11 3.66
C PHE A 32 -0.07 7.74 2.65
N VAL A 33 -0.55 6.91 1.73
CA VAL A 33 -1.58 7.25 0.74
C VAL A 33 -2.76 6.29 0.82
N ASP A 34 -3.97 6.81 0.59
CA ASP A 34 -5.19 6.00 0.46
C ASP A 34 -5.30 5.38 -0.93
N THR A 35 -5.44 4.05 -0.97
CA THR A 35 -5.62 3.27 -2.21
C THR A 35 -6.83 2.35 -2.06
N GLY A 36 -8.00 2.89 -2.44
CA GLY A 36 -9.27 2.31 -2.01
C GLY A 36 -9.35 2.38 -0.48
N LEU A 37 -9.62 1.26 0.18
CA LEU A 37 -9.66 1.18 1.65
C LEU A 37 -8.27 0.94 2.29
N TRP A 38 -7.21 0.74 1.51
CA TRP A 38 -5.87 0.45 2.04
C TRP A 38 -5.05 1.72 2.27
N LYS A 39 -4.42 1.83 3.45
CA LYS A 39 -3.34 2.79 3.71
C LYS A 39 -1.99 2.19 3.31
N ARG A 40 -1.37 2.70 2.24
CA ARG A 40 -0.09 2.21 1.72
C ARG A 40 1.03 3.22 1.97
N ALA A 41 2.22 2.73 2.31
CA ALA A 41 3.41 3.57 2.35
C ALA A 41 3.73 4.07 0.94
N GLN A 42 3.81 5.39 0.79
CA GLN A 42 4.07 6.09 -0.45
C GLN A 42 5.57 6.37 -0.66
N TRP A 43 6.26 6.79 0.40
CA TRP A 43 7.73 6.93 0.47
C TRP A 43 8.19 7.00 1.94
N TYR A 44 9.51 6.87 2.17
CA TYR A 44 10.15 6.90 3.48
C TYR A 44 11.16 8.07 3.54
N PRO A 45 10.77 9.24 4.09
CA PRO A 45 11.65 10.39 4.20
C PRO A 45 12.78 10.16 5.22
N ARG A 46 13.93 10.78 4.99
CA ARG A 46 15.04 10.86 5.95
C ARG A 46 15.23 12.30 6.40
N ALA A 47 15.80 12.45 7.60
CA ALA A 47 16.13 13.78 8.13
C ALA A 47 17.06 14.54 7.17
N GLY A 48 16.70 15.78 6.85
CA GLY A 48 17.45 16.65 5.95
C GLY A 48 16.98 16.65 4.49
N GLU A 49 16.08 15.74 4.10
CA GLU A 49 15.46 15.76 2.76
C GLU A 49 14.39 16.85 2.68
N LYS A 50 14.39 17.63 1.59
CA LYS A 50 13.55 18.82 1.43
C LYS A 50 12.10 18.50 1.12
N ASP A 51 11.88 17.49 0.27
CA ASP A 51 10.56 17.12 -0.22
C ASP A 51 10.48 15.63 -0.60
N TRP A 52 9.30 15.24 -1.08
CA TRP A 52 9.02 13.87 -1.51
C TRP A 52 9.90 13.44 -2.70
N LEU A 53 10.26 14.36 -3.60
CA LEU A 53 11.00 14.04 -4.81
C LEU A 53 12.44 13.66 -4.49
N GLU A 54 13.06 14.34 -3.53
CA GLU A 54 14.39 13.98 -3.03
C GLU A 54 14.38 12.57 -2.39
N SER A 55 13.39 12.30 -1.53
CA SER A 55 13.20 10.99 -0.87
C SER A 55 13.04 9.87 -1.90
N VAL A 56 12.13 10.05 -2.86
CA VAL A 56 11.84 9.05 -3.91
C VAL A 56 13.03 8.91 -4.86
N THR A 57 13.72 10.00 -5.20
CA THR A 57 14.93 9.94 -6.05
C THR A 57 16.02 9.10 -5.38
N ARG A 58 16.23 9.26 -4.06
CA ARG A 58 17.14 8.41 -3.29
C ARG A 58 16.70 6.95 -3.31
N GLU A 59 15.42 6.68 -3.03
CA GLU A 59 14.88 5.31 -3.03
C GLU A 59 15.05 4.62 -4.38
N VAL A 60 14.70 5.30 -5.48
CA VAL A 60 14.88 4.78 -6.85
C VAL A 60 16.34 4.47 -7.13
N LYS A 61 17.27 5.37 -6.78
CA LYS A 61 18.71 5.13 -6.96
C LYS A 61 19.15 3.93 -6.13
N ALA A 62 18.76 3.85 -4.86
CA ALA A 62 19.13 2.77 -3.95
C ALA A 62 18.66 1.40 -4.45
N VAL A 63 17.43 1.30 -4.97
CA VAL A 63 16.89 0.06 -5.56
C VAL A 63 17.64 -0.30 -6.85
N ARG A 64 17.90 0.69 -7.73
CA ARG A 64 18.56 0.44 -9.02
C ARG A 64 20.04 0.09 -8.90
N SER A 65 20.73 0.59 -7.87
CA SER A 65 22.15 0.34 -7.64
C SER A 65 22.40 -0.70 -6.55
N GLY A 66 21.36 -1.32 -6.00
CA GLY A 66 21.47 -2.18 -4.83
C GLY A 66 20.21 -2.99 -4.61
N VAL A 67 19.56 -2.80 -3.46
CA VAL A 67 18.36 -3.53 -3.05
C VAL A 67 17.39 -2.58 -2.37
N GLY A 68 16.10 -2.85 -2.54
CA GLY A 68 15.05 -2.21 -1.76
C GLY A 68 13.90 -3.17 -1.51
N PHE A 69 13.00 -2.74 -0.64
CA PHE A 69 11.83 -3.49 -0.22
C PHE A 69 10.56 -2.69 -0.58
N CYS A 70 9.53 -3.37 -1.05
CA CYS A 70 8.21 -2.79 -1.31
C CYS A 70 7.13 -3.72 -0.76
N ASP A 71 6.27 -3.20 0.10
CA ASP A 71 5.10 -3.93 0.58
C ASP A 71 4.00 -3.96 -0.49
N VAL A 72 3.84 -5.12 -1.11
CA VAL A 72 2.82 -5.41 -2.13
C VAL A 72 1.67 -6.29 -1.59
N SER A 73 1.53 -6.36 -0.27
CA SER A 73 0.52 -7.20 0.40
C SER A 73 -0.92 -6.81 0.03
N THR A 74 -1.13 -5.59 -0.48
CA THR A 74 -2.47 -5.08 -0.86
C THR A 74 -3.03 -5.67 -2.15
N LEU A 75 -2.22 -6.36 -2.97
CA LEU A 75 -2.70 -6.96 -4.22
C LEU A 75 -3.72 -8.08 -3.97
N GLY A 76 -4.73 -8.17 -4.83
CA GLY A 76 -5.63 -9.33 -4.85
C GLY A 76 -4.86 -10.60 -5.17
N LYS A 77 -5.14 -11.67 -4.44
CA LYS A 77 -4.47 -12.98 -4.57
C LYS A 77 -5.55 -14.04 -4.70
N ILE A 78 -5.50 -14.82 -5.78
CA ILE A 78 -6.45 -15.89 -6.08
C ILE A 78 -5.62 -17.13 -6.39
N ASP A 79 -5.92 -18.24 -5.73
CA ASP A 79 -5.27 -19.52 -5.93
C ASP A 79 -6.20 -20.46 -6.70
N VAL A 80 -5.70 -21.08 -7.78
CA VAL A 80 -6.53 -21.83 -8.75
C VAL A 80 -6.00 -23.25 -8.87
N HIS A 81 -6.87 -24.23 -8.60
CA HIS A 81 -6.52 -25.65 -8.53
C HIS A 81 -7.46 -26.52 -9.37
N GLY A 82 -6.91 -27.58 -9.98
CA GLY A 82 -7.64 -28.58 -10.74
C GLY A 82 -6.93 -28.98 -12.04
N PRO A 83 -7.28 -30.13 -12.65
CA PRO A 83 -6.66 -30.61 -13.88
C PRO A 83 -6.83 -29.63 -15.07
N ASP A 84 -7.91 -28.84 -15.05
CA ASP A 84 -8.26 -27.90 -16.12
C ASP A 84 -7.84 -26.45 -15.81
N ALA A 85 -7.05 -26.20 -14.75
CA ALA A 85 -6.68 -24.84 -14.35
C ALA A 85 -5.97 -24.06 -15.48
N GLY A 86 -5.07 -24.71 -16.23
CA GLY A 86 -4.41 -24.09 -17.38
C GLY A 86 -5.40 -23.72 -18.49
N ALA A 87 -6.26 -24.66 -18.88
CA ALA A 87 -7.28 -24.43 -19.91
C ALA A 87 -8.30 -23.34 -19.50
N PHE A 88 -8.55 -23.16 -18.20
CA PHE A 88 -9.34 -22.06 -17.70
C PHE A 88 -8.62 -20.72 -17.85
N LEU A 89 -7.34 -20.63 -17.47
CA LEU A 89 -6.55 -19.40 -17.60
C LEU A 89 -6.42 -18.95 -19.06
N ASP A 90 -6.23 -19.88 -20.00
CA ASP A 90 -6.16 -19.60 -21.45
C ASP A 90 -7.46 -18.98 -22.04
N ARG A 91 -8.58 -19.03 -21.30
CA ARG A 91 -9.85 -18.45 -21.74
C ARG A 91 -10.12 -17.07 -21.12
N VAL A 92 -9.50 -16.79 -19.98
CA VAL A 92 -9.74 -15.55 -19.21
C VAL A 92 -8.65 -14.52 -19.49
N TYR A 93 -7.45 -14.97 -19.88
CA TYR A 93 -6.30 -14.15 -20.28
C TYR A 93 -6.00 -14.32 -21.77
#